data_AF-A0A2H0GA56-F1
#
_entry.id   AF-A0A2H0GA56-F1
#
_cell.length_a   1.000
_cell.length_b   1.000
_cell.length_c   1.000
_cell.angle_alpha   90.00
_cell.angle_beta   90.00
_cell.angle_gamma   90.00
#
_symmetry.space_group_name_H-M   'P 1'
#
loop_
_entity.id
_entity.type
_entity.pdbx_description
1 polymer ?
#
loop_
_entity_poly.entity_id
_entity_poly.type
_entity_poly.pdbx_seq_one_letter_code
_entity_poly.pdbx_strand_id
1 'polypeptide(L)'
;MKATEFNSLIKDLANEYLKPAGFIMSKNNWFYSNYSYKLAFFSVSSGHPMMQIKAFTLGFVNNDIPNLDNKIVEIGDSNLWSYPIFIAPSLLKEHLTSGLSDDIWTYKHRFEDNCMQEKCFNSIYYGGADKNTLADKNASKEEKKESLKDMLQLYGIEDIEETNAVEELTQIIQNVANYAIKWGNSMSLIEVVHQLETYGKNRPFEQTWIENYMIETNKTNS
;
A
#
# COMPACT_ATOMS: atom_id res chain seq x y z
N MET A 1 -2.69 -1.03 21.57
CA MET A 1 -3.00 0.42 21.34
C MET A 1 -4.45 0.63 20.90
N LYS A 2 -5.09 1.78 21.19
CA LYS A 2 -6.42 2.13 20.63
C LYS A 2 -6.30 2.67 19.20
N ALA A 3 -7.34 2.45 18.37
CA ALA A 3 -7.40 2.99 17.01
C ALA A 3 -7.18 4.50 16.91
N THR A 4 -7.66 5.30 17.86
CA THR A 4 -7.42 6.75 17.88
C THR A 4 -5.96 7.10 18.12
N GLU A 5 -5.28 6.38 19.01
CA GLU A 5 -3.86 6.57 19.31
C GLU A 5 -3.00 6.20 18.09
N PHE A 6 -3.31 5.06 17.46
CA PHE A 6 -2.60 4.61 16.26
C PHE A 6 -2.79 5.57 15.08
N ASN A 7 -4.02 6.07 14.86
CA ASN A 7 -4.25 7.07 13.81
C ASN A 7 -3.57 8.41 14.09
N SER A 8 -3.43 8.83 15.36
CA SER A 8 -2.63 10.00 15.72
C SER A 8 -1.16 9.76 15.43
N LEU A 9 -0.63 8.60 15.82
CA LEU A 9 0.76 8.22 15.54
C LEU A 9 1.09 8.23 14.04
N ILE A 10 0.21 7.71 13.19
CA ILE A 10 0.38 7.79 11.72
C ILE A 10 0.51 9.24 11.27
N LYS A 11 -0.34 10.14 11.79
CA LYS A 11 -0.30 11.56 11.42
C LYS A 11 0.96 12.24 11.91
N ASP A 12 1.41 11.96 13.13
CA ASP A 12 2.60 12.57 13.72
C ASP A 12 3.85 12.16 12.94
N LEU A 13 4.04 10.85 12.72
CA LEU A 13 5.14 10.32 11.93
C LEU A 13 5.10 10.84 10.48
N ALA A 14 3.93 10.88 9.85
CA ALA A 14 3.84 11.38 8.48
C ALA A 14 4.10 12.90 8.37
N ASN A 15 3.73 13.69 9.39
CA ASN A 15 4.14 15.09 9.48
C ASN A 15 5.65 15.24 9.66
N GLU A 16 6.29 14.33 10.39
CA GLU A 16 7.74 14.32 10.61
C GLU A 16 8.51 13.92 9.35
N TYR A 17 8.06 12.89 8.62
CA TYR A 17 8.82 12.28 7.53
C TYR A 17 8.26 12.57 6.12
N LEU A 18 6.95 12.43 5.90
CA LEU A 18 6.37 12.58 4.56
C LEU A 18 6.23 14.05 4.16
N LYS A 19 5.85 14.92 5.10
CA LYS A 19 5.66 16.34 4.83
C LYS A 19 6.96 17.02 4.34
N PRO A 20 8.15 16.82 4.97
CA PRO A 20 9.39 17.34 4.43
C PRO A 20 9.78 16.74 3.07
N ALA A 21 9.36 15.50 2.79
CA ALA A 21 9.54 14.87 1.48
C ALA A 21 8.58 15.43 0.39
N GLY A 22 7.70 16.38 0.73
CA GLY A 22 6.81 17.05 -0.21
C GLY A 22 5.42 16.43 -0.32
N PHE A 23 5.07 15.47 0.54
CA PHE A 23 3.70 14.96 0.61
C PHE A 23 2.79 15.95 1.35
N ILE A 24 1.53 16.01 0.91
CA ILE A 24 0.48 16.81 1.52
C ILE A 24 -0.66 15.92 1.99
N MET A 25 -1.22 16.25 3.15
CA MET A 25 -2.34 15.51 3.72
C MET A 25 -3.67 15.96 3.11
N SER A 26 -4.50 15.02 2.65
CA SER A 26 -5.87 15.27 2.20
C SER A 26 -6.76 14.08 2.52
N LYS A 27 -8.01 14.27 2.93
CA LYS A 27 -8.97 13.19 3.26
C LYS A 27 -8.37 11.98 4.02
N ASN A 28 -7.53 12.25 5.03
CA ASN A 28 -6.82 11.26 5.87
C ASN A 28 -5.74 10.40 5.20
N ASN A 29 -5.32 10.72 3.98
CA ASN A 29 -4.19 10.08 3.30
C ASN A 29 -3.14 11.14 2.91
N TRP A 30 -1.96 10.67 2.49
CA TRP A 30 -0.84 11.53 2.11
C TRP A 30 -0.55 11.42 0.64
N PHE A 31 -0.41 12.56 -0.04
CA PHE A 31 -0.30 12.62 -1.49
C PHE A 31 0.93 13.39 -1.90
N TYR A 32 1.62 12.92 -2.92
CA TYR A 32 2.66 13.67 -3.61
C TYR A 32 2.26 13.79 -5.09
N SER A 33 2.57 14.92 -5.71
CA SER A 33 2.36 15.13 -7.14
C SER A 33 3.49 15.98 -7.67
N ASN A 34 3.95 15.64 -8.87
CA ASN A 34 4.79 16.51 -9.68
C ASN A 34 4.15 16.65 -11.08
N TYR A 35 4.94 17.06 -12.07
CA TYR A 35 4.49 17.23 -13.45
C TYR A 35 4.22 15.91 -14.19
N SER A 36 4.77 14.79 -13.72
CA SER A 36 4.72 13.49 -14.42
C SER A 36 3.80 12.47 -13.79
N TYR A 37 3.60 12.49 -12.48
CA TYR A 37 2.79 11.50 -11.77
C TYR A 37 2.26 11.99 -10.43
N LYS A 38 1.37 11.18 -9.86
CA LYS A 38 0.85 11.28 -8.50
C LYS A 38 1.13 10.01 -7.71
N LEU A 39 1.41 10.20 -6.44
CA LEU A 39 1.55 9.15 -5.44
C LEU A 39 0.53 9.36 -4.33
N ALA A 40 -0.03 8.27 -3.83
CA ALA A 40 -0.93 8.28 -2.69
C ALA A 40 -0.52 7.20 -1.69
N PHE A 41 -0.09 7.63 -0.51
CA PHE A 41 0.16 6.74 0.63
C PHE A 41 -1.14 6.55 1.40
N PHE A 42 -1.70 5.34 1.26
CA PHE A 42 -2.97 4.95 1.82
C PHE A 42 -2.80 4.21 3.15
N SER A 43 -3.73 4.44 4.06
CA SER A 43 -3.93 3.58 5.22
C SER A 43 -5.35 3.04 5.25
N VAL A 44 -5.50 1.72 5.14
CA VAL A 44 -6.78 1.01 5.02
C VAL A 44 -6.98 0.14 6.26
N SER A 45 -8.16 0.14 6.84
CA SER A 45 -8.47 -0.79 7.94
C SER A 45 -8.95 -2.13 7.37
N SER A 46 -8.51 -3.26 7.93
CA SER A 46 -8.83 -4.60 7.40
C SER A 46 -10.30 -5.03 7.51
N GLY A 47 -11.15 -4.20 8.13
CA GLY A 47 -12.58 -4.49 8.35
C GLY A 47 -12.86 -5.61 9.37
N HIS A 48 -11.82 -6.26 9.93
CA HIS A 48 -12.01 -7.36 10.87
C HIS A 48 -12.56 -6.85 12.21
N PRO A 49 -13.72 -7.35 12.69
CA PRO A 49 -14.39 -6.77 13.87
C PRO A 49 -13.63 -7.03 15.18
N MET A 50 -12.79 -8.06 15.22
CA MET A 50 -12.07 -8.48 16.44
C MET A 50 -10.57 -8.12 16.41
N MET A 51 -10.03 -7.62 15.30
CA MET A 51 -8.61 -7.31 15.17
C MET A 51 -8.44 -5.90 14.62
N GLN A 52 -7.60 -5.10 15.27
CA GLN A 52 -7.23 -3.79 14.77
C GLN A 52 -5.98 -3.95 13.93
N ILE A 53 -6.20 -4.19 12.64
CA ILE A 53 -5.16 -4.27 11.62
C ILE A 53 -5.31 -3.08 10.68
N LYS A 54 -4.19 -2.42 10.40
CA LYS A 54 -4.09 -1.36 9.41
C LYS A 54 -3.15 -1.83 8.29
N ALA A 55 -3.62 -1.77 7.05
CA ALA A 55 -2.82 -2.02 5.86
C ALA A 55 -2.36 -0.69 5.24
N PHE A 56 -1.13 -0.66 4.76
CA PHE A 56 -0.48 0.50 4.17
C PHE A 56 -0.01 0.19 2.77
N THR A 57 -0.25 1.09 1.83
CA THR A 57 0.20 0.93 0.43
C THR A 57 0.56 2.27 -0.18
N LEU A 58 1.45 2.25 -1.16
CA LEU A 58 1.73 3.40 -2.02
C LEU A 58 1.12 3.14 -3.40
N GLY A 59 0.07 3.91 -3.74
CA GLY A 59 -0.53 3.93 -5.06
C GLY A 59 0.19 4.91 -6.00
N PHE A 60 0.29 4.56 -7.27
CA PHE A 60 0.93 5.36 -8.32
C PHE A 60 0.00 5.53 -9.53
N VAL A 61 0.00 6.72 -10.13
CA VAL A 61 -0.58 6.97 -11.46
C VAL A 61 0.18 8.09 -12.18
N ASN A 62 0.44 7.94 -13.47
CA ASN A 62 0.96 9.04 -14.28
C ASN A 62 -0.06 10.17 -14.42
N ASN A 63 0.42 11.40 -14.57
CA ASN A 63 -0.45 12.52 -14.86
C ASN A 63 -1.14 12.32 -16.21
N ASP A 64 -2.32 12.92 -16.34
CA ASP A 64 -3.13 12.91 -17.57
C ASP A 64 -3.68 11.55 -18.00
N ILE A 65 -3.37 10.47 -17.28
CA ILE A 65 -4.05 9.19 -17.49
C ILE A 65 -5.43 9.24 -16.82
N PRO A 66 -6.53 9.08 -17.59
CA PRO A 66 -7.84 8.95 -17.00
C PRO A 66 -7.96 7.65 -16.21
N ASN A 67 -8.62 7.72 -15.06
CA ASN A 67 -9.04 6.55 -14.31
C ASN A 67 -10.18 5.80 -15.02
N LEU A 68 -10.68 4.74 -14.39
CA LEU A 68 -11.74 3.89 -14.94
C LEU A 68 -13.08 4.62 -15.20
N ASP A 69 -13.31 5.77 -14.55
CA ASP A 69 -14.48 6.62 -14.77
C ASP A 69 -14.23 7.71 -15.83
N ASN A 70 -13.14 7.59 -16.60
CA ASN A 70 -12.67 8.59 -17.56
C ASN A 70 -12.36 9.97 -16.94
N LYS A 71 -11.86 10.00 -15.70
CA LYS A 71 -11.49 11.23 -14.99
C LYS A 71 -10.01 11.26 -14.63
N ILE A 72 -9.39 12.43 -14.72
CA ILE A 72 -8.03 12.60 -14.23
C ILE A 72 -8.03 12.50 -12.70
N VAL A 73 -7.10 11.72 -12.17
CA VAL A 73 -6.93 11.58 -10.72
C VAL A 73 -6.44 12.89 -10.14
N GLU A 74 -7.21 13.44 -9.20
CA GLU A 74 -6.87 14.66 -8.48
C GLU A 74 -6.13 14.34 -7.17
N ILE A 75 -5.35 15.31 -6.68
CA ILE A 75 -4.78 15.22 -5.33
C ILE A 75 -5.92 15.14 -4.32
N GLY A 76 -5.85 14.17 -3.41
CA GLY A 76 -6.93 13.91 -2.45
C GLY A 76 -8.02 12.98 -2.97
N ASP A 77 -7.83 12.37 -4.14
CA ASP A 77 -8.59 11.18 -4.50
C ASP A 77 -8.16 10.00 -3.61
N SER A 78 -9.00 9.71 -2.62
CA SER A 78 -8.81 8.63 -1.67
C SER A 78 -9.34 7.27 -2.17
N ASN A 79 -9.79 7.19 -3.42
CA ASN A 79 -10.29 5.96 -4.00
C ASN A 79 -9.12 5.11 -4.53
N LEU A 80 -8.91 3.93 -3.93
CA LEU A 80 -7.92 2.97 -4.41
C LEU A 80 -8.17 2.55 -5.86
N TRP A 81 -9.41 2.58 -6.37
CA TRP A 81 -9.69 2.22 -7.76
C TRP A 81 -9.12 3.22 -8.77
N SER A 82 -8.76 4.42 -8.33
CA SER A 82 -8.19 5.46 -9.18
C SER A 82 -6.70 5.26 -9.49
N TYR A 83 -6.04 4.25 -8.89
CA TYR A 83 -4.61 4.01 -9.09
C TYR A 83 -4.38 2.61 -9.70
N PRO A 84 -3.61 2.48 -10.79
CA PRO A 84 -3.33 1.19 -11.42
C PRO A 84 -2.31 0.36 -10.65
N ILE A 85 -1.28 0.99 -10.08
CA ILE A 85 -0.11 0.32 -9.52
C ILE A 85 -0.01 0.59 -8.01
N PHE A 86 0.35 -0.46 -7.27
CA PHE A 86 0.53 -0.43 -5.82
C PHE A 86 1.77 -1.19 -5.40
N ILE A 87 2.50 -0.63 -4.44
CA ILE A 87 3.64 -1.29 -3.81
C ILE A 87 3.52 -1.25 -2.28
N ALA A 88 3.89 -2.37 -1.65
CA ALA A 88 4.09 -2.43 -0.21
C ALA A 88 5.32 -1.56 0.16
N PRO A 89 5.16 -0.54 1.03
CA PRO A 89 6.25 0.38 1.37
C PRO A 89 7.57 -0.26 1.84
N SER A 90 7.49 -1.41 2.50
CA SER A 90 8.65 -2.22 2.92
C SER A 90 9.57 -2.61 1.75
N LEU A 91 9.00 -2.86 0.56
CA LEU A 91 9.73 -3.30 -0.63
C LEU A 91 10.43 -2.16 -1.38
N LEU A 92 10.07 -0.90 -1.14
CA LEU A 92 10.59 0.24 -1.91
C LEU A 92 12.11 0.29 -1.94
N LYS A 93 12.76 0.11 -0.78
CA LYS A 93 14.21 0.17 -0.67
C LYS A 93 14.87 -0.99 -1.41
N GLU A 94 14.40 -2.21 -1.18
CA GLU A 94 14.96 -3.42 -1.79
C GLU A 94 14.76 -3.42 -3.30
N HIS A 95 13.58 -3.02 -3.77
CA HIS A 95 13.27 -2.94 -5.19
C HIS A 95 14.17 -1.92 -5.90
N LEU A 96 14.40 -0.74 -5.31
CA LEU A 96 15.32 0.24 -5.89
C LEU A 96 16.78 -0.21 -5.85
N THR A 97 17.22 -0.84 -4.76
CA THR A 97 18.63 -1.25 -4.59
C THR A 97 19.00 -2.49 -5.40
N SER A 98 18.02 -3.34 -5.73
CA SER A 98 18.18 -4.45 -6.69
C SER A 98 18.23 -4.01 -8.15
N GLY A 99 18.05 -2.71 -8.43
CA GLY A 99 18.00 -2.19 -9.80
C GLY A 99 16.64 -2.40 -10.47
N LEU A 100 15.56 -2.32 -9.70
CA LEU A 100 14.18 -2.55 -10.14
C LEU A 100 13.93 -3.98 -10.60
N SER A 101 14.41 -4.96 -9.82
CA SER A 101 14.24 -6.37 -10.13
C SER A 101 12.81 -6.82 -9.85
N ASP A 102 12.19 -7.45 -10.85
CA ASP A 102 10.87 -8.06 -10.76
C ASP A 102 10.81 -9.16 -9.68
N ASP A 103 11.92 -9.84 -9.38
CA ASP A 103 11.95 -10.84 -8.30
C ASP A 103 11.59 -10.22 -6.93
N ILE A 104 11.94 -8.94 -6.74
CA ILE A 104 11.65 -8.19 -5.51
C ILE A 104 10.22 -7.67 -5.51
N TRP A 105 9.76 -7.08 -6.61
CA TRP A 105 8.40 -6.57 -6.73
C TRP A 105 7.92 -6.67 -8.17
N THR A 106 6.69 -7.16 -8.33
CA THR A 106 5.94 -7.09 -9.58
C THR A 106 4.54 -6.59 -9.28
N TYR A 107 3.83 -6.15 -10.31
CA TYR A 107 2.39 -5.94 -10.22
C TYR A 107 1.68 -7.18 -9.68
N LYS A 108 0.78 -6.96 -8.72
CA LYS A 108 -0.22 -7.92 -8.27
C LYS A 108 -1.54 -7.18 -8.10
N HIS A 109 -2.62 -7.74 -8.62
CA HIS A 109 -3.92 -7.09 -8.50
C HIS A 109 -4.39 -7.10 -7.03
N ARG A 110 -4.73 -5.92 -6.48
CA ARG A 110 -5.02 -5.69 -5.04
C ARG A 110 -6.06 -6.60 -4.38
N PHE A 111 -6.96 -7.20 -5.17
CA PHE A 111 -7.99 -8.15 -4.70
C PHE A 111 -7.69 -9.61 -5.03
N GLU A 112 -6.46 -9.93 -5.44
CA GLU A 112 -6.05 -11.32 -5.54
C GLU A 112 -5.86 -11.95 -4.17
N ASP A 113 -6.12 -13.25 -4.09
CA ASP A 113 -5.82 -14.05 -2.90
C ASP A 113 -4.35 -13.80 -2.50
N ASN A 114 -4.16 -13.51 -1.21
CA ASN A 114 -2.87 -13.11 -0.62
C ASN A 114 -2.23 -11.86 -1.24
N CYS A 115 -2.97 -10.93 -1.85
CA CYS A 115 -2.42 -9.63 -2.30
C CYS A 115 -2.34 -8.59 -1.17
N MET A 116 -3.19 -8.75 -0.14
CA MET A 116 -2.98 -8.13 1.18
C MET A 116 -1.67 -8.59 1.85
N GLN A 117 -0.98 -9.59 1.25
CA GLN A 117 0.28 -10.12 1.71
C GLN A 117 1.39 -9.77 0.69
N GLU A 118 2.45 -9.18 1.23
CA GLU A 118 3.80 -9.05 0.65
C GLU A 118 4.02 -8.01 -0.44
N LYS A 119 3.29 -8.00 -1.57
CA LYS A 119 3.70 -7.16 -2.73
C LYS A 119 3.01 -5.79 -2.80
N CYS A 120 1.75 -5.69 -2.38
CA CYS A 120 0.96 -4.45 -2.53
C CYS A 120 0.69 -3.72 -1.21
N PHE A 121 0.62 -4.45 -0.09
CA PHE A 121 0.31 -3.88 1.22
C PHE A 121 1.29 -4.37 2.28
N ASN A 122 1.60 -3.48 3.22
CA ASN A 122 2.15 -3.83 4.53
C ASN A 122 1.04 -3.74 5.57
N SER A 123 0.75 -4.84 6.26
CA SER A 123 -0.27 -4.88 7.30
C SER A 123 0.38 -4.82 8.68
N ILE A 124 -0.13 -3.97 9.55
CA ILE A 124 0.33 -3.85 10.95
C ILE A 124 -0.83 -4.20 11.87
N TYR A 125 -0.60 -5.16 12.76
CA TYR A 125 -1.46 -5.42 13.90
C TYR A 125 -1.05 -4.51 15.06
N TYR A 126 -1.99 -3.67 15.53
CA TYR A 126 -1.70 -2.68 16.59
C TYR A 126 -2.62 -2.81 17.81
N GLY A 127 -3.44 -3.87 17.83
CA GLY A 127 -4.40 -4.14 18.89
C GLY A 127 -5.61 -4.89 18.34
N GLY A 128 -6.62 -5.11 19.17
CA GLY A 128 -7.73 -6.01 18.83
C GLY A 128 -8.21 -6.70 20.07
N ALA A 129 -9.35 -7.37 19.97
CA ALA A 129 -10.05 -7.93 21.11
C ALA A 129 -9.09 -8.69 22.02
N ASP A 130 -9.18 -8.31 23.30
CA ASP A 130 -8.64 -8.97 24.47
C ASP A 130 -8.41 -10.46 24.18
N LYS A 131 -7.21 -10.98 24.49
CA LYS A 131 -6.65 -12.30 24.10
C LYS A 131 -7.59 -13.53 24.29
N ASN A 132 -8.79 -13.32 24.81
CA ASN A 132 -9.85 -14.24 25.18
C ASN A 132 -10.94 -14.51 24.12
N THR A 133 -10.90 -13.95 22.91
CA THR A 133 -12.00 -14.09 21.92
C THR A 133 -11.68 -14.86 20.64
N LEU A 134 -10.40 -15.15 20.37
CA LEU A 134 -9.97 -15.90 19.17
C LEU A 134 -9.86 -17.42 19.40
N ALA A 135 -9.92 -17.86 20.65
CA ALA A 135 -9.97 -19.27 21.02
C ALA A 135 -11.08 -19.49 22.06
N ASP A 136 -11.36 -20.75 22.41
CA ASP A 136 -12.30 -21.09 23.48
C ASP A 136 -12.00 -20.24 24.74
N LYS A 137 -13.05 -19.80 25.45
CA LYS A 137 -12.88 -19.04 26.70
C LYS A 137 -12.02 -19.81 27.70
N ASN A 138 -12.10 -21.14 27.67
CA ASN A 138 -11.33 -22.06 28.50
C ASN A 138 -9.94 -22.41 27.95
N ALA A 139 -9.59 -21.97 26.74
CA ALA A 139 -8.28 -22.21 26.16
C ALA A 139 -7.17 -21.54 26.99
N SER A 140 -6.03 -22.22 27.06
CA SER A 140 -4.81 -21.72 27.67
C SER A 140 -4.32 -20.44 26.99
N LYS A 141 -3.42 -19.72 27.66
CA LYS A 141 -2.83 -18.48 27.14
C LYS A 141 -2.02 -18.74 25.87
N GLU A 142 -1.37 -19.90 25.81
CA GLU A 142 -0.56 -20.39 24.71
C GLU A 142 -1.42 -20.71 23.48
N GLU A 143 -2.53 -21.43 23.65
CA GLU A 143 -3.48 -21.71 22.56
C GLU A 143 -4.09 -20.43 21.99
N LYS A 144 -4.47 -19.48 22.86
CA LYS A 144 -4.94 -18.16 22.45
C LYS A 144 -3.89 -17.37 21.64
N LYS A 145 -2.60 -17.51 21.99
CA LYS A 145 -1.50 -16.88 21.27
C LYS A 145 -1.30 -17.52 19.89
N GLU A 146 -1.38 -18.85 19.79
CA GLU A 146 -1.24 -19.55 18.51
C GLU A 146 -2.42 -19.27 17.58
N SER A 147 -3.66 -19.29 18.07
CA SER A 147 -4.82 -18.93 17.24
C SER A 147 -4.76 -17.50 16.72
N LEU A 148 -4.25 -16.56 17.53
CA LEU A 148 -4.00 -15.19 17.07
C LEU A 148 -2.91 -15.18 15.98
N LYS A 149 -1.82 -15.92 16.16
CA LYS A 149 -0.74 -16.03 15.17
C LYS A 149 -1.24 -16.58 13.84
N ASP A 150 -2.01 -17.67 13.86
CA ASP A 150 -2.60 -18.28 12.65
C ASP A 150 -3.49 -17.26 11.92
N MET A 151 -4.32 -16.51 12.66
CA MET A 151 -5.16 -15.48 12.09
C MET A 151 -4.34 -14.31 11.50
N LEU A 152 -3.28 -13.89 12.18
CA LEU A 152 -2.39 -12.81 11.71
C LEU A 152 -1.60 -13.22 10.46
N GLN A 153 -1.21 -14.49 10.35
CA GLN A 153 -0.61 -15.04 9.14
C GLN A 153 -1.53 -14.94 7.92
N LEU A 154 -2.86 -15.04 8.09
CA LEU A 154 -3.82 -14.78 7.00
C LEU A 154 -3.80 -13.31 6.53
N TYR A 155 -3.20 -12.40 7.28
CA TYR A 155 -2.97 -11.00 6.89
C TYR A 155 -1.50 -10.71 6.55
N GLY A 156 -0.63 -11.74 6.48
CA GLY A 156 0.80 -11.58 6.20
C GLY A 156 1.56 -10.91 7.35
N ILE A 157 1.04 -11.02 8.58
CA ILE A 157 1.65 -10.44 9.78
C ILE A 157 2.36 -11.54 10.54
N GLU A 158 3.68 -11.45 10.64
CA GLU A 158 4.51 -12.47 11.30
C GLU A 158 4.64 -12.27 12.81
N ASP A 159 4.47 -11.04 13.33
CA ASP A 159 4.77 -10.68 14.71
C ASP A 159 3.60 -9.99 15.45
N ILE A 160 3.53 -10.21 16.77
CA ILE A 160 2.34 -10.00 17.61
C ILE A 160 2.57 -8.90 18.67
N GLU A 161 3.79 -8.37 18.82
CA GLU A 161 4.10 -7.42 19.90
C GLU A 161 3.84 -5.95 19.54
N GLU A 162 3.19 -5.19 20.45
CA GLU A 162 2.82 -3.80 20.21
C GLU A 162 4.02 -2.85 20.05
N THR A 163 5.16 -3.14 20.68
CA THR A 163 6.42 -2.39 20.49
C THR A 163 6.90 -2.46 19.06
N ASN A 164 6.65 -3.57 18.37
CA ASN A 164 7.09 -3.79 16.99
C ASN A 164 6.18 -3.01 16.02
N ALA A 165 4.92 -2.77 16.37
CA ALA A 165 3.99 -2.01 15.52
C ALA A 165 4.40 -0.54 15.34
N VAL A 166 4.97 0.11 16.37
CA VAL A 166 5.44 1.51 16.27
C VAL A 166 6.71 1.59 15.42
N GLU A 167 7.65 0.67 15.64
CA GLU A 167 8.89 0.58 14.86
C GLU A 167 8.60 0.26 13.40
N GLU A 168 7.73 -0.71 13.13
CA GLU A 168 7.31 -1.09 11.78
C GLU A 168 6.59 0.07 11.08
N LEU A 169 5.68 0.77 11.77
CA LEU A 169 5.01 1.94 11.20
C LEU A 169 6.00 3.05 10.86
N THR A 170 6.97 3.29 11.76
CA THR A 170 8.03 4.27 11.55
C THR A 170 8.85 3.90 10.31
N GLN A 171 9.25 2.64 10.19
CA GLN A 171 10.02 2.14 9.04
C GLN A 171 9.24 2.24 7.72
N ILE A 172 7.94 1.92 7.74
CA ILE A 172 7.05 2.07 6.57
C ILE A 172 7.01 3.53 6.12
N ILE A 173 6.76 4.46 7.04
CA ILE A 173 6.64 5.88 6.73
C ILE A 173 7.99 6.45 6.27
N GLN A 174 9.09 6.08 6.93
CA GLN A 174 10.44 6.46 6.51
C GLN A 174 10.79 5.89 5.14
N ASN A 175 10.39 4.66 4.84
CA ASN A 175 10.62 4.08 3.51
C ASN A 175 9.87 4.88 2.43
N VAL A 176 8.61 5.25 2.66
CA VAL A 176 7.88 6.12 1.72
C VAL A 176 8.61 7.46 1.57
N ALA A 177 8.96 8.13 2.68
CA ALA A 177 9.65 9.42 2.64
C ALA A 177 10.95 9.37 1.83
N ASN A 178 11.74 8.31 1.98
CA ASN A 178 13.08 8.20 1.42
C ASN A 178 13.11 7.66 -0.01
N TYR A 179 12.12 6.86 -0.41
CA TYR A 179 12.19 6.04 -1.63
C TYR A 179 11.00 6.21 -2.58
N ALA A 180 9.83 6.69 -2.13
CA ALA A 180 8.63 6.73 -2.94
C ALA A 180 8.79 7.57 -4.22
N ILE A 181 9.45 8.73 -4.14
CA ILE A 181 9.68 9.61 -5.30
C ILE A 181 10.64 8.95 -6.30
N LYS A 182 11.68 8.24 -5.83
CA LYS A 182 12.62 7.54 -6.71
C LYS A 182 11.93 6.41 -7.47
N TRP A 183 11.08 5.65 -6.78
CA TRP A 183 10.29 4.60 -7.38
C TRP A 183 9.21 5.18 -8.34
N GLY A 184 8.55 6.28 -7.97
CA GLY A 184 7.63 6.98 -8.88
C GLY A 184 8.33 7.47 -10.15
N ASN A 185 9.59 7.92 -10.06
CA ASN A 185 10.38 8.33 -11.23
C ASN A 185 10.75 7.16 -12.16
N SER A 186 10.79 5.92 -11.68
CA SER A 186 11.04 4.75 -12.52
C SER A 186 9.78 4.22 -13.21
N MET A 187 8.60 4.58 -12.72
CA MET A 187 7.31 4.18 -13.29
C MET A 187 6.94 5.06 -14.50
N SER A 188 7.60 4.79 -15.62
CA SER A 188 7.23 5.38 -16.91
C SER A 188 5.92 4.80 -17.46
N LEU A 189 5.30 5.44 -18.46
CA LEU A 189 4.12 4.90 -19.12
C LEU A 189 4.34 3.46 -19.62
N ILE A 190 5.51 3.23 -20.25
CA ILE A 190 5.90 1.91 -20.78
C ILE A 190 6.09 0.91 -19.65
N GLU A 191 6.68 1.31 -18.52
CA GLU A 191 6.88 0.43 -17.37
C GLU A 191 5.54 0.02 -16.75
N VAL A 192 4.60 0.94 -16.61
CA VAL A 192 3.27 0.62 -16.10
C VAL A 192 2.55 -0.37 -17.02
N VAL A 193 2.62 -0.15 -18.34
CA VAL A 193 2.08 -1.10 -19.33
C VAL A 193 2.77 -2.46 -19.21
N HIS A 194 4.10 -2.50 -19.16
CA HIS A 194 4.88 -3.73 -19.00
C HIS A 194 4.45 -4.54 -17.78
N GLN A 195 4.33 -3.89 -16.61
CA GLN A 195 3.90 -4.54 -15.37
C GLN A 195 2.48 -5.09 -15.47
N LEU A 196 1.54 -4.31 -16.03
CA LEU A 196 0.15 -4.73 -16.19
C LEU A 196 -0.02 -5.86 -17.23
N GLU A 197 0.72 -5.83 -18.34
CA GLU A 197 0.66 -6.85 -19.39
C GLU A 197 1.34 -8.15 -18.98
N THR A 198 2.49 -8.06 -18.29
CA THR A 198 3.32 -9.23 -17.94
C THR A 198 2.76 -9.96 -16.72
N TYR A 199 2.38 -9.22 -15.68
CA TYR A 199 1.98 -9.79 -14.39
C TYR A 199 0.48 -9.65 -14.10
N GLY A 200 -0.24 -8.85 -14.89
CA GLY A 200 -1.69 -8.81 -14.83
C GLY A 200 -2.34 -10.10 -15.34
N LYS A 201 -3.56 -10.37 -14.88
CA LYS A 201 -4.31 -11.57 -15.29
C LYS A 201 -5.34 -11.28 -16.38
N ASN A 202 -5.09 -10.28 -17.22
CA ASN A 202 -5.98 -9.84 -18.30
C ASN A 202 -7.42 -9.60 -17.84
N ARG A 203 -7.61 -9.06 -16.62
CA ARG A 203 -8.96 -8.72 -16.16
C ARG A 203 -9.37 -7.39 -16.77
N PRO A 204 -10.68 -7.07 -16.80
CA PRO A 204 -11.17 -5.82 -17.37
C PRO A 204 -10.50 -4.58 -16.75
N PHE A 205 -10.16 -4.63 -15.46
CA PHE A 205 -9.46 -3.54 -14.77
C PHE A 205 -8.10 -3.23 -15.41
N GLU A 206 -7.25 -4.25 -15.58
CA GLU A 206 -5.93 -4.11 -16.18
C GLU A 206 -6.03 -3.69 -17.63
N GLN A 207 -6.97 -4.26 -18.38
CA GLN A 207 -7.19 -3.92 -19.79
C GLN A 207 -7.53 -2.45 -19.98
N THR A 208 -8.48 -1.90 -19.20
CA THR A 208 -8.82 -0.47 -19.29
C THR A 208 -7.63 0.43 -18.95
N TRP A 209 -6.82 0.07 -17.95
CA TRP A 209 -5.61 0.84 -17.66
C TRP A 209 -4.58 0.75 -18.79
N ILE A 210 -4.32 -0.45 -19.32
CA ILE A 210 -3.40 -0.63 -20.46
C ILE A 210 -3.85 0.22 -21.65
N GLU A 211 -5.14 0.19 -22.00
CA GLU A 211 -5.71 1.01 -23.07
C GLU A 211 -5.45 2.51 -22.84
N ASN A 212 -5.75 3.01 -21.64
CA ASN A 212 -5.55 4.42 -21.29
C ASN A 212 -4.07 4.83 -21.37
N TYR A 213 -3.16 3.99 -20.90
CA TYR A 213 -1.72 4.25 -20.95
C TYR A 213 -1.14 4.16 -22.38
N MET A 214 -1.64 3.23 -23.20
CA MET A 214 -1.21 3.08 -24.60
C MET A 214 -1.65 4.25 -25.47
N ILE A 215 -2.83 4.82 -25.23
CA ILE A 215 -3.28 6.05 -25.91
C ILE A 215 -2.27 7.19 -25.68
N GLU A 216 -1.84 7.41 -24.44
CA GLU A 216 -0.90 8.48 -24.11
C GLU A 216 0.53 8.20 -24.58
N THR A 217 0.96 6.93 -24.53
CA THR A 217 2.27 6.50 -25.07
C THR A 217 2.38 6.76 -26.57
N ASN A 218 1.28 6.56 -27.33
CA ASN A 218 1.26 6.83 -28.76
C ASN A 218 1.31 8.33 -29.10
N LYS A 219 0.70 9.19 -28.26
CA LYS A 219 0.76 10.66 -28.43
C LYS A 219 2.14 11.24 -28.17
N THR A 220 2.92 10.63 -27.28
CA THR A 220 4.28 11.11 -26.96
C THR A 220 5.31 10.75 -28.04
N ASN A 221 5.02 9.75 -28.87
CA ASN A 221 5.89 9.28 -29.96
C ASN A 221 5.52 9.83 -31.35
N SER A 222 4.43 10.60 -31.46
CA SER A 222 3.93 11.22 -32.70
C SER A 222 4.32 12.69 -32.79
#